data_AF-A0AAU7QZX2-F1
#
_entry.id   AF-A0AAU7QZX2-F1
#
_cell.length_a   1.000
_cell.length_b   1.000
_cell.length_c   1.000
_cell.angle_alpha   90.00
_cell.angle_beta   90.00
_cell.angle_gamma   90.00
#
_symmetry.space_group_name_H-M   'P 1'
#
loop_
_entity.id
_entity.type
_entity.pdbx_description
1 polymer ?
#
loop_
_entity_poly.entity_id
_entity_poly.type
_entity_poly.pdbx_seq_one_letter_code
_entity_poly.pdbx_strand_id
1 'polypeptide(L)'
;MSDRLWFRLDDVLPLAEHAASTGAHRRTRQQYRAGVPDQAALIWSHDIDGDWLSSYGVPRWYDVDGAGHRVRAETWIHTATGATGNPVPADDGNGFLPLHTDHFDGRRDLLDLLRHARRHGMHWFGLHPGPAGETTGGRYRVSRSRGDISPPLATWAPATVTCDVVGGGAYRALVATGYTALAGTGVLCRFPRFAVQRMAVHLDALYPGDMPGEHPRLWFDGDEVTVEWEDDDGLGSRWVEADRVVPDANGCYAVGAYQWPWSRVASEATTRATDPEGRSR
;
A
#
# COMPACT_ATOMS: atom_id res chain seq x y z
N MET A 1 7.93 -2.15 15.20
CA MET A 1 7.45 -0.97 14.45
C MET A 1 8.43 -0.71 13.33
N SER A 2 7.96 -0.17 12.21
CA SER A 2 8.85 0.15 11.09
C SER A 2 9.79 1.29 11.46
N ASP A 3 11.01 1.23 10.95
CA ASP A 3 11.89 2.41 10.85
C ASP A 3 11.58 3.24 9.59
N ARG A 4 10.60 2.81 8.77
CA ARG A 4 10.33 3.35 7.43
C ARG A 4 8.87 3.64 7.18
N LEU A 5 8.65 4.64 6.34
CA LEU A 5 7.41 4.90 5.63
C LEU A 5 7.39 4.02 4.38
N TRP A 6 6.32 3.26 4.17
CA TRP A 6 6.20 2.35 3.04
C TRP A 6 5.14 2.81 2.07
N PHE A 7 5.50 2.83 0.80
CA PHE A 7 4.66 3.25 -0.31
C PHE A 7 4.65 2.16 -1.37
N ARG A 8 3.58 2.11 -2.16
CA ARG A 8 3.52 1.27 -3.35
C ARG A 8 4.42 1.83 -4.43
N LEU A 9 5.24 0.97 -5.01
CA LEU A 9 6.17 1.38 -6.06
C LEU A 9 5.42 1.92 -7.29
N ASP A 10 4.28 1.31 -7.60
CA ASP A 10 3.45 1.66 -8.76
C ASP A 10 2.81 3.05 -8.63
N ASP A 11 2.68 3.56 -7.41
CA ASP A 11 2.18 4.92 -7.17
C ASP A 11 3.33 5.94 -7.09
N VAL A 12 4.48 5.54 -6.55
CA VAL A 12 5.65 6.43 -6.37
C VAL A 12 6.41 6.66 -7.68
N LEU A 13 6.58 5.63 -8.51
CA LEU A 13 7.35 5.76 -9.75
C LEU A 13 6.72 6.80 -10.71
N PRO A 14 5.39 6.82 -10.95
CA PRO A 14 4.76 7.88 -11.74
C PRO A 14 5.04 9.28 -11.20
N LEU A 15 4.98 9.49 -9.88
CA LEU A 15 5.30 10.79 -9.26
C LEU A 15 6.74 11.23 -9.57
N ALA A 16 7.68 10.28 -9.53
CA ALA A 16 9.09 10.52 -9.81
C ALA A 16 9.33 10.82 -11.29
N GLU A 17 8.71 10.06 -12.20
CA GLU A 17 8.77 10.31 -13.65
C GLU A 17 8.18 11.68 -14.02
N HIS A 18 7.06 12.05 -13.38
CA HIS A 18 6.49 13.39 -13.53
C HIS A 18 7.47 14.49 -13.06
N ALA A 19 8.09 14.33 -11.88
CA ALA A 19 9.07 15.31 -11.38
C ALA A 19 10.30 15.41 -12.30
N ALA A 20 10.79 14.28 -12.81
CA ALA A 20 11.95 14.23 -13.69
C ALA A 20 11.68 14.87 -15.06
N SER A 21 10.50 14.63 -15.63
CA SER A 21 10.12 15.17 -16.95
C SER A 21 9.85 16.68 -16.93
N THR A 22 9.36 17.22 -15.81
CA THR A 22 9.01 18.64 -15.66
C THR A 22 10.21 19.54 -15.35
N GLY A 23 11.29 19.01 -14.75
CA GLY A 23 12.54 19.74 -14.50
C GLY A 23 13.27 20.20 -15.78
N ALA A 24 12.86 19.72 -16.95
CA ALA A 24 13.46 20.07 -18.24
C ALA A 24 13.04 21.44 -18.81
N HIS A 25 12.08 22.15 -18.20
CA HIS A 25 11.66 23.47 -18.68
C HIS A 25 12.61 24.58 -18.21
N ARG A 26 13.46 25.03 -19.15
CA ARG A 26 14.50 26.09 -19.07
C ARG A 26 14.26 27.16 -17.99
N ARG A 27 15.24 27.29 -17.09
CA ARG A 27 15.39 28.44 -16.17
C ARG A 27 15.27 29.78 -16.88
N THR A 28 14.60 30.71 -16.23
CA THR A 28 14.81 32.14 -16.50
C THR A 28 16.14 32.59 -15.87
N ARG A 29 16.77 33.62 -16.45
CA ARG A 29 18.03 34.19 -15.94
C ARG A 29 17.93 34.71 -14.49
N GLN A 30 16.71 35.00 -14.02
CA GLN A 30 16.42 35.47 -12.67
C GLN A 30 16.45 34.32 -11.64
N GLN A 31 15.94 33.14 -11.99
CA GLN A 31 15.98 31.95 -11.13
C GLN A 31 17.42 31.44 -10.89
N TYR A 32 18.27 31.51 -11.92
CA TYR A 32 19.71 31.21 -11.78
C TYR A 32 20.41 32.13 -10.76
N ARG A 33 20.04 33.42 -10.73
CA ARG A 33 20.62 34.41 -9.80
C ARG A 33 20.10 34.28 -8.37
N ALA A 34 18.93 33.66 -8.17
CA ALA A 34 18.30 33.50 -6.86
C ALA A 34 18.73 32.21 -6.12
N GLY A 35 19.56 31.36 -6.72
CA GLY A 35 20.10 30.16 -6.04
C GLY A 35 19.07 29.07 -5.73
N VAL A 36 17.92 29.05 -6.42
CA VAL A 36 16.89 28.01 -6.22
C VAL A 36 17.48 26.64 -6.57
N PRO A 37 17.31 25.59 -5.74
CA PRO A 37 17.76 24.24 -6.06
C PRO A 37 17.10 23.73 -7.36
N ASP A 38 17.91 23.26 -8.31
CA ASP A 38 17.51 22.94 -9.71
C ASP A 38 17.08 21.48 -9.95
N GLN A 39 16.64 20.78 -8.90
CA GLN A 39 16.65 19.33 -8.96
C GLN A 39 15.23 18.76 -8.96
N ALA A 40 14.95 17.91 -9.95
CA ALA A 40 13.78 17.05 -9.93
C ALA A 40 13.78 16.24 -8.62
N ALA A 41 12.65 16.27 -7.91
CA ALA A 41 12.55 15.70 -6.57
C ALA A 41 11.13 15.23 -6.27
N LEU A 42 11.04 14.30 -5.33
CA LEU A 42 9.82 14.05 -4.58
C LEU A 42 9.83 14.90 -3.30
N ILE A 43 8.65 15.32 -2.87
CA ILE A 43 8.44 15.98 -1.59
C ILE A 43 7.74 14.98 -0.67
N TRP A 44 8.39 14.65 0.44
CA TRP A 44 7.75 13.98 1.56
C TRP A 44 7.17 15.04 2.51
N SER A 45 5.94 14.82 2.95
CA SER A 45 5.26 15.66 3.93
C SER A 45 4.46 14.83 4.92
N HIS A 46 4.51 15.21 6.18
CA HIS A 46 3.74 14.67 7.28
C HIS A 46 2.59 15.62 7.58
N ASP A 47 1.38 15.08 7.58
CA ASP A 47 0.13 15.80 7.81
C ASP A 47 -0.72 15.03 8.83
N ILE A 48 -1.78 15.65 9.34
CA ILE A 48 -2.69 15.06 10.34
C ILE A 48 -3.32 13.75 9.87
N ASP A 49 -3.49 13.60 8.55
CA ASP A 49 -4.08 12.42 7.94
C ASP A 49 -3.04 11.37 7.53
N GLY A 50 -1.73 11.65 7.62
CA GLY A 50 -0.65 10.69 7.40
C GLY A 50 0.59 11.25 6.73
N ASP A 51 1.48 10.36 6.30
CA ASP A 51 2.68 10.70 5.54
C ASP A 51 2.42 10.58 4.03
N TRP A 52 2.87 11.55 3.27
CA TRP A 52 2.58 11.69 1.85
C TRP A 52 3.84 11.92 1.02
N LEU A 53 3.82 11.43 -0.21
CA LEU A 53 4.76 11.77 -1.27
C LEU A 53 4.03 12.52 -2.37
N SER A 54 4.67 13.57 -2.89
CA SER A 54 4.18 14.33 -4.04
C SER A 54 5.33 14.70 -4.97
N SER A 55 4.98 15.03 -6.21
CA SER A 55 5.94 15.46 -7.22
C SER A 55 6.30 16.94 -7.04
N TYR A 56 7.59 17.29 -7.08
CA TYR A 56 8.02 18.69 -7.15
C TYR A 56 7.92 19.29 -8.57
N GLY A 57 7.33 18.55 -9.51
CA GLY A 57 7.23 18.96 -10.91
C GLY A 57 6.37 20.19 -11.17
N VAL A 58 6.72 20.94 -12.22
CA VAL A 58 5.98 22.11 -12.72
C VAL A 58 5.61 21.90 -14.20
N PRO A 59 4.32 21.94 -14.58
CA PRO A 59 3.14 22.18 -13.73
C PRO A 59 2.97 21.08 -12.67
N ARG A 60 2.32 21.42 -11.55
CA ARG A 60 1.99 20.42 -10.52
C ARG A 60 1.02 19.39 -11.11
N TRP A 61 1.13 18.16 -10.65
CA TRP A 61 0.17 17.12 -10.97
C TRP A 61 -1.06 17.28 -10.06
N TYR A 62 -2.24 17.32 -10.66
CA TYR A 62 -3.53 17.36 -9.98
C TYR A 62 -4.36 16.11 -10.30
N ASP A 63 -5.14 15.68 -9.32
CA ASP A 63 -6.18 14.66 -9.46
C ASP A 63 -7.41 15.23 -10.17
N VAL A 64 -8.38 14.35 -10.50
CA VAL A 64 -9.62 14.70 -11.22
C VAL A 64 -10.45 15.75 -10.48
N ASP A 65 -10.36 15.80 -9.16
CA ASP A 65 -11.03 16.78 -8.30
C ASP A 65 -10.27 18.12 -8.18
N GLY A 66 -9.11 18.23 -8.82
CA GLY A 66 -8.25 19.41 -8.75
C GLY A 66 -7.38 19.50 -7.50
N ALA A 67 -7.37 18.47 -6.63
CA ALA A 67 -6.42 18.37 -5.52
C ALA A 67 -5.02 18.04 -6.07
N GLY A 68 -3.97 18.46 -5.36
CA GLY A 68 -2.60 18.10 -5.75
C GLY A 68 -2.38 16.60 -5.58
N HIS A 69 -1.97 15.92 -6.66
CA HIS A 69 -1.77 14.48 -6.65
C HIS A 69 -0.67 14.09 -5.65
N ARG A 70 -1.02 13.21 -4.72
CA ARG A 70 -0.15 12.75 -3.64
C ARG A 70 -0.43 11.29 -3.30
N VAL A 71 0.61 10.57 -2.90
CA VAL A 71 0.57 9.15 -2.57
C VAL A 71 0.85 8.98 -1.08
N ARG A 72 0.00 8.22 -0.41
CA ARG A 72 0.08 8.03 1.04
C ARG A 72 1.01 6.87 1.41
N ALA A 73 1.73 7.02 2.52
CA ALA A 73 2.41 5.90 3.15
C ALA A 73 1.36 4.94 3.75
N GLU A 74 1.43 3.68 3.36
CA GLU A 74 0.50 2.66 3.80
C GLU A 74 0.87 2.16 5.19
N THR A 75 -0.10 2.11 6.09
CA THR A 75 0.08 1.60 7.45
C THR A 75 -1.25 1.25 8.11
N TRP A 76 -1.18 0.46 9.17
CA TRP A 76 -2.27 0.28 10.12
C TRP A 76 -2.43 1.52 11.03
N ILE A 77 -3.63 1.68 11.58
CA ILE A 77 -3.99 2.70 12.56
C ILE A 77 -4.66 2.01 13.75
N HIS A 78 -4.23 2.30 14.97
CA HIS A 78 -4.89 1.85 16.19
C HIS A 78 -6.03 2.80 16.56
N THR A 79 -7.26 2.29 16.57
CA THR A 79 -8.48 3.12 16.62
C THR A 79 -8.63 3.90 17.94
N ALA A 80 -8.11 3.36 19.05
CA ALA A 80 -8.28 3.99 20.35
C ALA A 80 -7.23 5.07 20.65
N THR A 81 -6.02 4.97 20.08
CA THR A 81 -4.91 5.90 20.38
C THR A 81 -4.49 6.75 19.19
N GLY A 82 -4.95 6.44 17.97
CA GLY A 82 -4.47 7.05 16.73
C GLY A 82 -3.05 6.62 16.36
N ALA A 83 -2.41 5.72 17.13
CA ALA A 83 -1.06 5.26 16.85
C ALA A 83 -1.01 4.55 15.48
N THR A 84 0.03 4.79 14.71
CA THR A 84 0.23 4.16 13.41
C THR A 84 1.52 3.33 13.42
N GLY A 85 1.69 2.51 12.39
CA GLY A 85 2.93 1.78 12.15
C GLY A 85 4.04 2.62 11.53
N ASN A 86 3.75 3.87 11.15
CA ASN A 86 4.74 4.79 10.62
C ASN A 86 5.68 5.27 11.73
N PRO A 87 6.99 5.41 11.44
CA PRO A 87 7.91 6.10 12.35
C PRO A 87 7.46 7.53 12.61
N VAL A 88 7.53 7.97 13.87
CA VAL A 88 7.28 9.38 14.23
C VAL A 88 8.47 10.22 13.75
N PRO A 89 8.26 11.24 12.91
CA PRO A 89 9.32 12.14 12.48
C PRO A 89 9.98 12.84 13.69
N ALA A 90 11.29 13.06 13.62
CA ALA A 90 12.03 13.79 14.66
C ALA A 90 11.93 15.32 14.52
N ASP A 91 11.39 15.81 13.40
CA ASP A 91 11.34 17.22 13.01
C ASP A 91 9.99 17.53 12.33
N ASP A 92 9.73 18.79 11.96
CA ASP A 92 8.46 19.35 11.44
C ASP A 92 7.96 18.77 10.08
N GLY A 93 8.34 17.54 9.76
CA GLY A 93 7.53 16.65 8.95
C GLY A 93 7.71 16.75 7.46
N ASN A 94 8.71 17.47 6.94
CA ASN A 94 8.90 17.59 5.49
C ASN A 94 10.31 17.18 5.08
N GLY A 95 10.42 16.51 3.93
CA GLY A 95 11.71 16.13 3.35
C GLY A 95 11.74 16.30 1.83
N PHE A 96 12.90 16.75 1.35
CA PHE A 96 13.20 16.86 -0.06
C PHE A 96 13.97 15.61 -0.52
N LEU A 97 13.50 14.96 -1.58
CA LEU A 97 14.02 13.68 -2.07
C LEU A 97 14.48 13.85 -3.52
N PRO A 98 15.71 14.34 -3.74
CA PRO A 98 16.15 14.60 -5.09
C PRO A 98 16.38 13.31 -5.89
N LEU A 99 15.95 13.34 -7.15
CA LEU A 99 15.88 12.16 -8.02
C LEU A 99 17.23 11.78 -8.64
N HIS A 100 18.06 12.79 -8.93
CA HIS A 100 19.31 12.65 -9.71
C HIS A 100 20.59 12.95 -8.91
N THR A 101 20.56 12.81 -7.57
CA THR A 101 21.76 13.02 -6.74
C THR A 101 22.67 11.80 -6.81
N ASP A 102 23.93 12.00 -6.39
CA ASP A 102 24.97 10.96 -6.34
C ASP A 102 24.45 9.61 -5.84
N HIS A 103 24.97 8.57 -6.49
CA HIS A 103 24.47 7.20 -6.44
C HIS A 103 24.28 6.65 -5.01
N PHE A 104 23.03 6.39 -4.63
CA PHE A 104 22.64 6.01 -3.26
C PHE A 104 23.08 4.59 -2.86
N ASP A 105 23.15 3.66 -3.81
CA ASP A 105 23.72 2.32 -3.65
C ASP A 105 25.16 2.22 -4.22
N GLY A 106 25.79 3.38 -4.47
CA GLY A 106 27.06 3.51 -5.18
C GLY A 106 26.95 3.26 -6.70
N ARG A 107 25.74 3.00 -7.24
CA ARG A 107 25.50 2.72 -8.67
C ARG A 107 24.27 3.40 -9.29
N ARG A 108 23.26 3.81 -8.53
CA ARG A 108 21.98 4.36 -9.03
C ARG A 108 21.52 5.59 -8.25
N ASP A 109 20.97 6.56 -8.96
CA ASP A 109 20.18 7.62 -8.37
C ASP A 109 18.79 7.08 -7.94
N LEU A 110 17.93 7.93 -7.35
CA LEU A 110 16.64 7.50 -6.80
C LEU A 110 15.68 7.11 -7.93
N LEU A 111 15.68 7.85 -9.05
CA LEU A 111 14.83 7.52 -10.19
C LEU A 111 15.23 6.16 -10.81
N ASP A 112 16.52 5.93 -10.98
CA ASP A 112 17.06 4.68 -11.50
C ASP A 112 16.82 3.51 -10.55
N LEU A 113 16.86 3.75 -9.23
CA LEU A 113 16.46 2.76 -8.22
C LEU A 113 14.99 2.36 -8.40
N LEU A 114 14.06 3.32 -8.54
CA LEU A 114 12.64 3.05 -8.71
C LEU A 114 12.36 2.32 -10.03
N ARG A 115 12.97 2.76 -11.14
CA ARG A 115 12.89 2.09 -12.45
C ARG A 115 13.48 0.68 -12.42
N HIS A 116 14.59 0.49 -11.72
CA HIS A 116 15.20 -0.82 -11.54
C HIS A 116 14.28 -1.74 -10.72
N ALA A 117 13.77 -1.25 -9.58
CA ALA A 117 12.86 -1.98 -8.71
C ALA A 117 11.63 -2.49 -9.48
N ARG A 118 11.00 -1.63 -10.31
CA ARG A 118 9.83 -2.00 -11.11
C ARG A 118 10.17 -3.09 -12.13
N ARG A 119 11.30 -2.96 -12.84
CA ARG A 119 11.78 -3.97 -13.80
C ARG A 119 12.11 -5.32 -13.17
N HIS A 120 12.39 -5.36 -11.88
CA HIS A 120 12.75 -6.58 -11.15
C HIS A 120 11.62 -7.12 -10.25
N GLY A 121 10.38 -6.62 -10.40
CA GLY A 121 9.22 -7.10 -9.66
C GLY A 121 9.31 -6.82 -8.16
N MET A 122 9.78 -5.62 -7.82
CA MET A 122 9.64 -5.06 -6.47
C MET A 122 8.36 -4.23 -6.42
N HIS A 123 7.64 -4.28 -5.30
CA HIS A 123 6.31 -3.67 -5.17
C HIS A 123 6.26 -2.55 -4.12
N TRP A 124 7.28 -2.47 -3.26
CA TRP A 124 7.32 -1.58 -2.11
C TRP A 124 8.54 -0.68 -2.16
N PHE A 125 8.32 0.61 -1.90
CA PHE A 125 9.35 1.62 -1.66
C PHE A 125 9.29 2.08 -0.20
N GLY A 126 10.39 1.96 0.52
CA GLY A 126 10.55 2.31 1.92
C GLY A 126 11.46 3.53 2.10
N LEU A 127 10.93 4.58 2.71
CA LEU A 127 11.64 5.81 3.05
C LEU A 127 11.93 5.88 4.55
N HIS A 128 13.18 6.05 4.92
CA HIS A 128 13.54 6.43 6.29
C HIS A 128 13.38 7.96 6.44
N PRO A 129 12.49 8.46 7.32
CA PRO A 129 12.16 9.90 7.39
C PRO A 129 13.24 10.75 8.06
N GLY A 130 14.10 10.15 8.90
CA GLY A 130 15.16 10.89 9.61
C GLY A 130 16.42 11.17 8.77
N PRO A 131 17.15 12.26 9.07
CA PRO A 131 18.38 12.66 8.34
C PRO A 131 19.52 11.65 8.50
N ALA A 132 19.51 10.82 9.55
CA ALA A 132 20.51 9.77 9.78
C ALA A 132 20.56 8.69 8.68
N GLY A 133 19.51 8.55 7.86
CA GLY A 133 19.51 7.64 6.72
C GLY A 133 20.37 8.12 5.54
N GLU A 134 20.66 9.42 5.46
CA GLU A 134 21.43 10.01 4.35
C GLU A 134 22.92 9.61 4.39
N THR A 135 23.49 9.44 5.58
CA THR A 135 24.93 9.18 5.77
C THR A 135 25.32 7.72 5.60
N THR A 136 24.35 6.79 5.57
CA THR A 136 24.58 5.34 5.58
C THR A 136 24.15 4.62 4.31
N GLY A 137 23.64 5.36 3.31
CA GLY A 137 23.00 4.76 2.12
C GLY A 137 21.69 4.00 2.45
N GLY A 138 21.24 4.07 3.70
CA GLY A 138 20.08 3.35 4.21
C GLY A 138 18.76 4.13 4.08
N ARG A 139 18.74 5.31 3.48
CA ARG A 139 17.52 6.14 3.40
C ARG A 139 16.39 5.46 2.63
N TYR A 140 16.73 4.76 1.55
CA TYR A 140 15.77 4.12 0.66
C TYR A 140 15.89 2.61 0.71
N ARG A 141 14.76 1.92 0.62
CA ARG A 141 14.70 0.46 0.49
C ARG A 141 13.64 0.11 -0.53
N VAL A 142 13.95 -0.80 -1.45
CA VAL A 142 12.95 -1.43 -2.30
C VAL A 142 12.78 -2.88 -1.90
N SER A 143 11.55 -3.38 -1.95
CA SER A 143 11.25 -4.75 -1.54
C SER A 143 10.13 -5.33 -2.37
N ARG A 144 10.20 -6.65 -2.58
CA ARG A 144 9.15 -7.44 -3.21
C ARG A 144 7.94 -7.62 -2.30
N SER A 145 8.20 -7.76 -0.99
CA SER A 145 7.17 -7.91 0.03
C SER A 145 7.49 -7.05 1.25
N ARG A 146 6.47 -6.78 2.06
CA ARG A 146 6.59 -5.99 3.27
C ARG A 146 6.37 -6.86 4.51
N GLY A 147 7.36 -6.93 5.40
CA GLY A 147 7.34 -7.81 6.57
C GLY A 147 6.62 -7.25 7.81
N ASP A 148 6.36 -5.95 7.85
CA ASP A 148 5.79 -5.23 9.00
C ASP A 148 4.33 -4.78 8.76
N ILE A 149 3.62 -5.48 7.87
CA ILE A 149 2.19 -5.26 7.59
C ILE A 149 1.33 -5.44 8.86
N SER A 150 1.72 -6.35 9.75
CA SER A 150 0.96 -6.63 10.97
C SER A 150 1.44 -5.78 12.16
N PRO A 151 0.52 -5.19 12.95
CA PRO A 151 0.88 -4.54 14.20
C PRO A 151 1.50 -5.57 15.17
N PRO A 152 2.62 -5.23 15.84
CA PRO A 152 3.35 -6.20 16.67
C PRO A 152 2.57 -6.65 17.91
N LEU A 153 1.62 -5.83 18.38
CA LEU A 153 0.82 -6.07 19.58
C LEU A 153 -0.65 -6.38 19.24
N ALA A 154 -0.95 -6.73 17.99
CA ALA A 154 -2.31 -7.03 17.58
C ALA A 154 -2.82 -8.32 18.23
N THR A 155 -3.99 -8.24 18.87
CA THR A 155 -4.80 -9.41 19.20
C THR A 155 -5.68 -9.75 18.01
N TRP A 156 -5.67 -11.01 17.60
CA TRP A 156 -6.36 -11.46 16.39
C TRP A 156 -7.64 -12.23 16.74
N ALA A 157 -8.78 -11.78 16.22
CA ALA A 157 -10.07 -12.41 16.43
C ALA A 157 -10.58 -13.06 15.14
N PRO A 158 -11.05 -14.32 15.17
CA PRO A 158 -11.72 -14.95 14.03
C PRO A 158 -12.96 -14.15 13.59
N ALA A 159 -13.10 -13.95 12.29
CA ALA A 159 -14.26 -13.30 11.69
C ALA A 159 -14.48 -13.79 10.25
N THR A 160 -15.64 -13.45 9.70
CA THR A 160 -15.89 -13.53 8.25
C THR A 160 -15.82 -12.13 7.68
N VAL A 161 -15.07 -11.95 6.60
CA VAL A 161 -14.90 -10.65 5.94
C VAL A 161 -15.29 -10.73 4.46
N THR A 162 -15.68 -9.60 3.90
CA THR A 162 -15.97 -9.42 2.48
C THR A 162 -15.33 -8.13 1.97
N CYS A 163 -15.12 -8.05 0.66
CA CYS A 163 -14.63 -6.88 -0.02
C CYS A 163 -15.10 -6.92 -1.48
N ASP A 164 -15.74 -5.84 -1.92
CA ASP A 164 -16.31 -5.75 -3.27
C ASP A 164 -15.24 -5.74 -4.36
N VAL A 165 -14.04 -5.23 -4.06
CA VAL A 165 -12.86 -5.27 -4.95
C VAL A 165 -12.47 -6.71 -5.34
N VAL A 166 -12.83 -7.71 -4.53
CA VAL A 166 -12.58 -9.14 -4.78
C VAL A 166 -13.87 -9.93 -4.98
N GLY A 167 -14.83 -9.32 -5.69
CA GLY A 167 -16.09 -9.93 -6.09
C GLY A 167 -17.07 -10.17 -4.94
N GLY A 168 -16.92 -9.49 -3.79
CA GLY A 168 -17.89 -9.52 -2.70
C GLY A 168 -18.00 -10.86 -1.95
N GLY A 169 -17.07 -11.80 -2.17
CA GLY A 169 -17.06 -13.10 -1.50
C GLY A 169 -16.87 -13.03 0.02
N ALA A 170 -17.43 -14.00 0.75
CA ALA A 170 -17.28 -14.10 2.20
C ALA A 170 -16.17 -15.08 2.60
N TYR A 171 -15.13 -14.59 3.27
CA TYR A 171 -13.93 -15.36 3.61
C TYR A 171 -13.67 -15.39 5.11
N ARG A 172 -13.22 -16.55 5.61
CA ARG A 172 -12.75 -16.67 7.00
C ARG A 172 -11.40 -15.99 7.14
N ALA A 173 -11.29 -15.11 8.12
CA ALA A 173 -10.09 -14.36 8.41
C ALA A 173 -9.85 -14.25 9.92
N LEU A 174 -8.65 -13.79 10.26
CA LEU A 174 -8.32 -13.23 11.56
C LEU A 174 -8.25 -11.72 11.41
N VAL A 175 -9.03 -10.98 12.18
CA VAL A 175 -9.07 -9.51 12.17
C VAL A 175 -8.31 -8.98 13.39
N ALA A 176 -7.45 -7.99 13.17
CA ALA A 176 -6.72 -7.31 14.24
C ALA A 176 -7.69 -6.43 15.05
N THR A 177 -7.92 -6.79 16.32
CA THR A 177 -8.84 -6.06 17.19
C THR A 177 -8.29 -4.68 17.53
N GLY A 178 -9.09 -3.64 17.28
CA GLY A 178 -8.70 -2.25 17.56
C GLY A 178 -7.78 -1.63 16.49
N TYR A 179 -7.59 -2.29 15.35
CA TYR A 179 -6.77 -1.77 14.25
C TYR A 179 -7.56 -1.70 12.95
N THR A 180 -7.29 -0.65 12.17
CA THR A 180 -7.86 -0.42 10.85
C THR A 180 -6.75 -0.20 9.81
N ALA A 181 -7.14 -0.29 8.55
CA ALA A 181 -6.36 0.03 7.35
C ALA A 181 -7.07 1.14 6.57
N LEU A 182 -6.47 1.62 5.47
CA LEU A 182 -7.13 2.55 4.52
C LEU A 182 -7.76 3.77 5.19
N ALA A 183 -6.96 4.51 5.97
CA ALA A 183 -7.42 5.69 6.70
C ALA A 183 -8.61 5.44 7.66
N GLY A 184 -8.80 4.21 8.13
CA GLY A 184 -9.87 3.87 9.06
C GLY A 184 -11.11 3.20 8.45
N THR A 185 -11.15 3.04 7.12
CA THR A 185 -12.32 2.50 6.42
C THR A 185 -12.35 0.98 6.35
N GLY A 186 -11.18 0.33 6.27
CA GLY A 186 -11.06 -1.13 6.18
C GLY A 186 -10.64 -1.77 7.51
N VAL A 187 -11.09 -2.99 7.77
CA VAL A 187 -10.52 -3.81 8.85
C VAL A 187 -9.18 -4.38 8.40
N LEU A 188 -8.22 -4.45 9.34
CA LEU A 188 -6.97 -5.13 9.06
C LEU A 188 -7.13 -6.64 9.31
N CYS A 189 -6.96 -7.44 8.26
CA CYS A 189 -7.12 -8.88 8.33
C CYS A 189 -5.91 -9.66 7.79
N ARG A 190 -5.79 -10.89 8.28
CA ARG A 190 -4.90 -11.91 7.73
C ARG A 190 -5.68 -13.21 7.55
N PHE A 191 -5.28 -13.99 6.55
CA PHE A 191 -6.03 -15.14 6.07
C PHE A 191 -5.18 -16.41 6.22
N PRO A 192 -5.70 -17.48 6.82
CA PRO A 192 -5.03 -18.77 6.75
C PRO A 192 -4.97 -19.26 5.30
N ARG A 193 -3.97 -20.09 4.96
CA ARG A 193 -3.74 -20.58 3.59
C ARG A 193 -5.01 -21.09 2.90
N PHE A 194 -5.83 -21.89 3.58
CA PHE A 194 -7.07 -22.43 3.00
C PHE A 194 -8.06 -21.35 2.59
N ALA A 195 -8.11 -20.22 3.31
CA ALA A 195 -9.01 -19.11 2.98
C ALA A 195 -8.53 -18.39 1.72
N VAL A 196 -7.21 -18.20 1.57
CA VAL A 196 -6.63 -17.63 0.35
C VAL A 196 -6.81 -18.56 -0.85
N GLN A 197 -6.66 -19.88 -0.67
CA GLN A 197 -6.96 -20.86 -1.73
C GLN A 197 -8.42 -20.78 -2.18
N ARG A 198 -9.37 -20.67 -1.24
CA ARG A 198 -10.79 -20.47 -1.59
C ARG A 198 -11.04 -19.14 -2.30
N MET A 199 -10.35 -18.08 -1.89
CA MET A 199 -10.41 -16.77 -2.54
C MET A 199 -9.91 -16.84 -3.98
N ALA A 200 -8.76 -17.49 -4.21
CA ALA A 200 -8.22 -17.72 -5.55
C ALA A 200 -9.19 -18.47 -6.46
N VAL A 201 -9.79 -19.56 -5.98
CA VAL A 201 -10.80 -20.33 -6.74
C VAL A 201 -12.05 -19.50 -7.04
N HIS A 202 -12.50 -18.68 -6.08
CA HIS A 202 -13.64 -17.80 -6.30
C HIS A 202 -13.36 -16.75 -7.39
N LEU A 203 -12.21 -16.08 -7.32
CA LEU A 203 -11.81 -15.05 -8.28
C LEU A 203 -11.59 -15.63 -9.69
N ASP A 204 -10.99 -16.82 -9.79
CA ASP A 204 -10.82 -17.51 -11.09
C ASP A 204 -12.17 -17.88 -11.73
N ALA A 205 -13.19 -18.16 -10.91
CA ALA A 205 -14.54 -18.47 -11.39
C ALA A 205 -15.35 -17.26 -11.87
N LEU A 206 -14.95 -16.03 -11.51
CA LEU A 206 -15.57 -14.78 -11.98
C LEU A 206 -15.12 -14.41 -13.40
N TYR A 207 -13.91 -14.83 -13.79
CA TYR A 207 -13.28 -14.48 -15.07
C TYR A 207 -14.12 -14.75 -16.33
N PRO A 208 -14.94 -15.82 -16.46
CA PRO A 208 -15.75 -16.04 -17.66
C PRO A 208 -16.91 -15.05 -17.85
N GLY A 209 -17.20 -14.17 -16.87
CA GLY A 209 -18.37 -13.28 -16.87
C GLY A 209 -18.10 -11.79 -16.74
N ASP A 210 -16.89 -11.39 -16.34
CA ASP A 210 -16.57 -10.01 -15.94
C ASP A 210 -15.73 -9.25 -16.97
N MET A 211 -15.68 -7.93 -16.84
CA MET A 211 -14.84 -7.10 -17.70
C MET A 211 -13.36 -7.27 -17.34
N PRO A 212 -12.44 -7.19 -18.33
CA PRO A 212 -11.01 -7.19 -18.05
C PRO A 212 -10.63 -6.14 -16.99
N GLY A 213 -9.82 -6.57 -16.02
CA GLY A 213 -9.34 -5.70 -14.93
C GLY A 213 -10.33 -5.44 -13.79
N GLU A 214 -11.53 -6.04 -13.82
CA GLU A 214 -12.55 -5.83 -12.79
C GLU A 214 -12.15 -6.45 -11.43
N HIS A 215 -11.46 -7.58 -11.46
CA HIS A 215 -11.06 -8.33 -10.27
C HIS A 215 -9.59 -8.79 -10.33
N PRO A 216 -8.93 -8.88 -9.16
CA PRO A 216 -7.58 -9.42 -9.11
C PRO A 216 -7.61 -10.94 -9.28
N ARG A 217 -6.49 -11.48 -9.72
CA ARG A 217 -6.20 -12.91 -9.66
C ARG A 217 -5.23 -13.21 -8.53
N LEU A 218 -5.47 -14.32 -7.84
CA LEU A 218 -4.59 -14.83 -6.81
C LEU A 218 -4.06 -16.21 -7.18
N TRP A 219 -2.76 -16.41 -7.00
CA TRP A 219 -2.16 -17.73 -7.12
C TRP A 219 -0.95 -17.88 -6.20
N PHE A 220 -0.53 -19.12 -5.99
CA PHE A 220 0.59 -19.44 -5.09
C PHE A 220 1.87 -19.71 -5.88
N ASP A 221 2.91 -18.95 -5.58
CA ASP A 221 4.29 -19.22 -6.00
C ASP A 221 5.05 -19.81 -4.80
N GLY A 222 4.98 -21.13 -4.67
CA GLY A 222 5.43 -21.84 -3.47
C GLY A 222 4.61 -21.46 -2.23
N ASP A 223 5.28 -20.81 -1.26
CA ASP A 223 4.64 -20.34 -0.03
C ASP A 223 4.15 -18.90 -0.12
N GLU A 224 4.50 -18.17 -1.17
CA GLU A 224 4.07 -16.79 -1.39
C GLU A 224 2.76 -16.75 -2.17
N VAL A 225 1.97 -15.69 -1.95
CA VAL A 225 0.76 -15.41 -2.74
C VAL A 225 1.05 -14.23 -3.65
N THR A 226 0.89 -14.46 -4.94
CA THR A 226 0.96 -13.43 -5.97
C THR A 226 -0.42 -12.83 -6.18
N VAL A 227 -0.49 -11.50 -6.22
CA VAL A 227 -1.69 -10.73 -6.55
C VAL A 227 -1.47 -10.09 -7.90
N GLU A 228 -2.32 -10.42 -8.87
CA GLU A 228 -2.23 -9.90 -10.23
C GLU A 228 -3.50 -9.13 -10.59
N TRP A 229 -3.34 -8.11 -11.43
CA TRP A 229 -4.44 -7.42 -12.09
C TRP A 229 -4.30 -7.57 -13.59
N GLU A 230 -5.44 -7.69 -14.27
CA GLU A 230 -5.46 -7.68 -15.72
C GLU A 230 -5.36 -6.23 -16.21
N ASP A 231 -4.34 -5.97 -17.01
CA ASP A 231 -4.07 -4.71 -17.71
C ASP A 231 -4.52 -4.90 -19.15
N ASP A 232 -5.62 -4.25 -19.53
CA ASP A 232 -6.15 -4.21 -20.90
C ASP A 232 -5.87 -2.84 -21.51
N ASP A 233 -5.00 -2.81 -22.50
CA ASP A 233 -4.61 -1.59 -23.22
C ASP A 233 -5.48 -1.31 -24.46
N GLY A 234 -6.56 -2.09 -24.65
CA GLY A 234 -7.45 -2.04 -25.80
C GLY A 234 -6.91 -2.75 -27.04
N LEU A 235 -5.67 -3.25 -27.01
CA LEU A 235 -5.06 -4.08 -28.06
C LEU A 235 -4.88 -5.53 -27.60
N GLY A 236 -4.81 -5.74 -26.29
CA GLY A 236 -4.88 -7.04 -25.66
C GLY A 236 -4.81 -6.92 -24.15
N SER A 237 -5.13 -8.03 -23.47
CA SER A 237 -5.01 -8.09 -22.02
C SER A 237 -3.78 -8.89 -21.58
N ARG A 238 -3.20 -8.48 -20.46
CA ARG A 238 -2.10 -9.20 -19.80
C ARG A 238 -2.25 -9.13 -18.29
N TRP A 239 -1.79 -10.17 -17.62
CA TRP A 239 -1.71 -10.18 -16.16
C TRP A 239 -0.43 -9.48 -15.69
N VAL A 240 -0.58 -8.53 -14.77
CA VAL A 240 0.50 -7.78 -14.16
C VAL A 240 0.51 -8.09 -12.67
N GLU A 241 1.64 -8.62 -12.17
CA GLU A 241 1.86 -8.79 -10.73
C GLU A 241 1.88 -7.40 -10.07
N ALA A 242 0.89 -7.17 -9.22
CA ALA A 242 0.77 -5.96 -8.44
C ALA A 242 1.40 -6.16 -7.06
N ASP A 243 1.19 -7.28 -6.39
CA ASP A 243 1.76 -7.50 -5.05
C ASP A 243 2.17 -8.94 -4.82
N ARG A 244 3.02 -9.12 -3.81
CA ARG A 244 3.47 -10.44 -3.39
C ARG A 244 3.53 -10.55 -1.88
N VAL A 245 2.73 -11.47 -1.36
CA VAL A 245 2.42 -11.60 0.06
C VAL A 245 3.07 -12.85 0.61
N VAL A 246 3.99 -12.66 1.54
CA VAL A 246 4.64 -13.73 2.30
C VAL A 246 3.79 -14.04 3.54
N PRO A 247 3.65 -15.33 3.93
CA PRO A 247 2.95 -15.66 5.16
C PRO A 247 3.70 -15.13 6.39
N ASP A 248 2.95 -14.73 7.40
CA ASP A 248 3.50 -14.43 8.71
C ASP A 248 3.96 -15.69 9.45
N ALA A 249 4.52 -15.52 10.65
CA ALA A 249 5.00 -16.62 11.48
C ALA A 249 3.91 -17.67 11.86
N ASN A 250 2.62 -17.35 11.68
CA ASN A 250 1.50 -18.26 11.92
C ASN A 250 0.93 -18.85 10.62
N GLY A 251 1.63 -18.69 9.48
CA GLY A 251 1.16 -19.18 8.18
C GLY A 251 -0.04 -18.41 7.62
N CYS A 252 -0.27 -17.17 8.09
CA CYS A 252 -1.37 -16.32 7.64
C CYS A 252 -0.88 -15.23 6.68
N TYR A 253 -1.69 -14.91 5.68
CA TYR A 253 -1.39 -13.97 4.61
C TYR A 253 -2.20 -12.70 4.77
N ALA A 254 -1.56 -11.54 4.74
CA ALA A 254 -2.25 -10.24 4.80
C ALA A 254 -2.62 -9.72 3.40
N VAL A 255 -3.37 -10.53 2.65
CA VAL A 255 -3.71 -10.24 1.24
C VAL A 255 -4.58 -8.99 1.13
N GLY A 256 -4.18 -8.06 0.27
CA GLY A 256 -4.88 -6.79 0.07
C GLY A 256 -4.77 -5.82 1.24
N ALA A 257 -3.88 -6.06 2.20
CA ALA A 257 -3.66 -5.12 3.29
C ALA A 257 -3.34 -3.73 2.72
N TYR A 258 -4.06 -2.72 3.23
CA TYR A 258 -3.97 -1.31 2.82
C TYR A 258 -4.42 -0.97 1.40
N GLN A 259 -4.92 -1.93 0.63
CA GLN A 259 -5.45 -1.70 -0.72
C GLN A 259 -6.92 -2.06 -0.82
N TRP A 260 -7.34 -3.11 -0.11
CA TRP A 260 -8.68 -3.64 -0.20
C TRP A 260 -9.48 -3.25 1.04
N PRO A 261 -10.65 -2.60 0.88
CA PRO A 261 -11.50 -2.18 2.00
C PRO A 261 -12.27 -3.36 2.57
N TRP A 262 -11.54 -4.29 3.21
CA TRP A 262 -12.14 -5.42 3.91
C TRP A 262 -13.13 -4.94 4.96
N SER A 263 -14.32 -5.54 4.96
CA SER A 263 -15.38 -5.27 5.93
C SER A 263 -15.83 -6.58 6.59
N ARG A 264 -16.31 -6.51 7.84
CA ARG A 264 -16.87 -7.69 8.51
C ARG A 264 -18.25 -7.98 7.94
N VAL A 265 -18.51 -9.24 7.61
CA VAL A 265 -19.88 -9.69 7.36
C VAL A 265 -20.61 -9.69 8.69
N ALA A 266 -21.78 -9.05 8.76
CA ALA A 266 -22.60 -9.08 9.96
C ALA A 266 -22.99 -10.54 10.24
N SER A 267 -22.63 -11.06 11.42
CA SER A 267 -23.20 -12.32 11.88
C SER A 267 -24.69 -12.07 12.10
N GLU A 268 -25.56 -12.71 11.32
CA GLU A 268 -26.96 -12.85 11.72
C GLU A 268 -26.96 -13.48 13.11
N ALA A 269 -27.36 -12.71 14.11
CA ALA A 269 -27.61 -13.25 15.43
C ALA A 269 -28.70 -14.30 15.26
N THR A 270 -28.31 -15.57 15.33
CA THR A 270 -29.23 -16.68 15.49
C THR A 270 -30.09 -16.35 16.70
N THR A 271 -31.30 -15.88 16.43
CA THR A 271 -32.32 -15.68 17.44
C THR A 271 -32.69 -17.08 17.87
N ARG A 272 -31.95 -17.62 18.85
CA ARG A 272 -32.37 -18.81 19.58
C ARG A 272 -33.70 -18.43 20.19
N ALA A 273 -34.77 -18.91 19.56
CA ALA A 273 -36.10 -18.87 20.09
C ALA A 273 -36.02 -19.34 21.54
N THR A 274 -36.39 -18.43 22.42
CA THR A 274 -36.68 -18.65 23.82
C THR A 274 -37.58 -19.88 23.92
N ASP A 275 -37.06 -20.93 24.54
CA ASP A 275 -37.84 -22.06 25.01
C ASP A 275 -38.78 -21.53 26.10
N PRO A 276 -40.12 -21.59 25.96
CA PRO A 276 -41.01 -21.20 27.03
C PRO A 276 -41.21 -22.40 27.97
N GLU A 277 -40.35 -22.52 28.98
CA GLU A 277 -40.76 -23.24 30.19
C GLU A 277 -41.92 -22.49 30.86
N GLY A 278 -42.97 -23.24 31.18
CA GLY A 278 -43.86 -22.90 32.30
C GLY A 278 -45.25 -22.38 31.92
N ARG A 279 -46.18 -23.31 31.65
CA ARG A 279 -47.53 -23.18 32.20
C ARG A 279 -47.98 -24.51 32.81
N SER A 280 -48.02 -24.49 34.13
CA SER A 280 -48.71 -25.43 34.99
C SER A 280 -50.16 -25.66 34.54
N ARG A 281 -50.59 -26.92 34.57
CA ARG A 281 -51.78 -27.39 35.28
C ARG A 281 -51.67 -28.89 35.54
#